data_AF-A0A4Z0P306-F1
#
_entry.id   AF-A0A4Z0P306-F1
#
_cell.length_a   1.000
_cell.length_b   1.000
_cell.length_c   1.000
_cell.angle_alpha   90.00
_cell.angle_beta   90.00
_cell.angle_gamma   90.00
#
_symmetry.space_group_name_H-M   'P 1'
#
loop_
_entity.id
_entity.type
_entity.pdbx_description
1 polymer ?
#
loop_
_entity_poly.entity_id
_entity_poly.type
_entity_poly.pdbx_seq_one_letter_code
_entity_poly.pdbx_strand_id
1 'polypeptide(L)'
;MAFKRAPFLLVLNALIIGCTTTHQTTQTTTTHHQALNQTELRASILAETQVGGKLDFFSSIKGHEYDGTQIKPGLYTTLGHIALYKWGKSVHEQGVADLEEAYAIFAEFKGREISSRDKDYIKSGFTNEYDK
;
A
#
# COMPACT_ATOMS: atom_id res chain seq x y z
N MET A 1 -21.31 -33.93 62.87
CA MET A 1 -21.79 -32.66 62.31
C MET A 1 -22.20 -32.91 60.88
N ALA A 2 -23.50 -32.82 60.60
CA ALA A 2 -24.10 -33.05 59.30
C ALA A 2 -24.42 -31.69 58.67
N PHE A 3 -23.95 -31.42 57.45
CA PHE A 3 -24.48 -30.36 56.61
C PHE A 3 -25.17 -30.97 55.39
N LYS A 4 -26.46 -30.65 55.31
CA LYS A 4 -27.47 -31.06 54.33
C LYS A 4 -27.50 -30.08 53.15
N ARG A 5 -27.71 -30.62 51.94
CA ARG A 5 -28.48 -30.08 50.77
C ARG A 5 -27.95 -28.74 50.15
N ALA A 6 -28.02 -28.45 48.86
CA ALA A 6 -28.88 -28.89 47.75
C ALA A 6 -28.18 -28.60 46.38
N PRO A 7 -28.63 -29.22 45.27
CA PRO A 7 -28.22 -28.85 43.92
C PRO A 7 -29.04 -27.67 43.40
N PHE A 8 -28.41 -26.66 42.81
CA PHE A 8 -29.10 -25.54 42.17
C PHE A 8 -29.12 -25.74 40.66
N LEU A 9 -30.29 -26.13 40.16
CA LEU A 9 -30.67 -26.15 38.76
C LEU A 9 -31.50 -24.89 38.53
N LEU A 10 -31.05 -23.96 37.68
CA LEU A 10 -31.96 -23.00 37.07
C LEU A 10 -31.44 -22.47 35.73
N VAL A 11 -32.28 -22.73 34.75
CA VAL A 11 -32.32 -22.36 33.34
C VAL A 11 -32.22 -20.84 33.15
N LEU A 12 -31.52 -20.39 32.10
CA LEU A 12 -31.96 -19.20 31.38
C LEU A 12 -31.64 -19.29 29.88
N ASN A 13 -32.71 -19.48 29.10
CA ASN A 13 -32.76 -19.20 27.67
C ASN A 13 -32.58 -17.69 27.45
N ALA A 14 -31.69 -17.30 26.54
CA ALA A 14 -31.72 -15.99 25.91
C ALA A 14 -31.76 -16.16 24.39
N LEU A 15 -32.99 -16.07 23.90
CA LEU A 15 -33.42 -15.86 22.53
C LEU A 15 -32.89 -14.50 22.03
N ILE A 16 -32.13 -14.46 20.93
CA ILE A 16 -32.03 -13.24 20.11
C ILE A 16 -32.42 -13.61 18.68
N ILE A 17 -33.71 -13.41 18.41
CA ILE A 17 -34.25 -13.22 17.08
C ILE A 17 -33.91 -11.79 16.66
N GLY A 18 -33.41 -11.65 15.43
CA GLY A 18 -33.64 -10.45 14.63
C GLY A 18 -32.42 -9.55 14.42
N CYS A 19 -31.87 -9.59 13.20
CA CYS A 19 -31.92 -8.39 12.36
C CYS A 19 -31.77 -8.80 10.89
N THR A 20 -32.87 -8.66 10.16
CA THR A 20 -32.90 -8.66 8.70
C THR A 20 -32.21 -7.40 8.19
N THR A 21 -31.12 -7.56 7.44
CA THR A 21 -30.77 -6.56 6.43
C THR A 21 -30.73 -7.25 5.08
N THR A 22 -31.86 -7.20 4.40
CA THR A 22 -31.89 -7.21 2.94
C THR A 22 -31.02 -6.04 2.46
N HIS A 23 -29.78 -6.29 2.07
CA HIS A 23 -29.05 -5.35 1.23
C HIS A 23 -29.62 -5.46 -0.19
N GLN A 24 -30.75 -4.80 -0.41
CA GLN A 24 -30.98 -4.16 -1.70
C GLN A 24 -30.07 -2.94 -1.71
N THR A 25 -28.96 -3.02 -2.44
CA THR A 25 -28.26 -1.82 -2.88
C THR A 25 -28.43 -1.70 -4.38
N THR A 26 -29.28 -0.73 -4.68
CA THR A 26 -29.60 -0.08 -5.93
C THR A 26 -28.35 0.26 -6.72
N GLN A 27 -28.48 0.17 -8.05
CA GLN A 27 -27.49 0.46 -9.07
C GLN A 27 -26.91 1.90 -8.98
N THR A 28 -25.59 2.02 -8.91
CA THR A 28 -24.75 3.19 -9.26
C THR A 28 -23.41 2.70 -9.86
N THR A 29 -23.47 2.11 -11.05
CA THR A 29 -22.49 1.10 -11.50
C THR A 29 -21.21 1.58 -12.20
N THR A 30 -20.88 2.88 -12.26
CA THR A 30 -19.66 3.30 -13.01
C THR A 30 -18.59 3.97 -12.15
N THR A 31 -18.96 4.86 -11.22
CA THR A 31 -17.97 5.56 -10.38
C THR A 31 -17.50 4.72 -9.20
N HIS A 32 -18.39 3.91 -8.60
CA HIS A 32 -18.09 3.13 -7.40
C HIS A 32 -17.14 1.95 -7.68
N HIS A 33 -17.18 1.40 -8.91
CA HIS A 33 -16.34 0.27 -9.31
C HIS A 33 -14.89 0.70 -9.61
N GLN A 34 -14.70 1.91 -10.16
CA GLN A 34 -13.36 2.48 -10.38
C GLN A 34 -12.69 2.91 -9.07
N ALA A 35 -13.45 3.51 -8.14
CA ALA A 35 -12.92 3.91 -6.83
C ALA A 35 -12.52 2.71 -5.96
N LEU A 36 -13.30 1.62 -5.99
CA LEU A 36 -12.94 0.35 -5.34
C LEU A 36 -11.64 -0.23 -5.93
N ASN A 37 -11.50 -0.24 -7.26
CA ASN A 37 -10.29 -0.71 -7.93
C ASN A 37 -9.05 0.12 -7.56
N GLN A 38 -9.17 1.44 -7.48
CA GLN A 38 -8.05 2.31 -7.07
C GLN A 38 -7.65 2.11 -5.60
N THR A 39 -8.62 1.86 -4.72
CA THR A 39 -8.35 1.57 -3.30
C THR A 39 -7.63 0.22 -3.15
N GLU A 40 -8.07 -0.80 -3.90
CA GLU A 40 -7.43 -2.12 -3.93
C GLU A 40 -6.01 -2.06 -4.53
N LEU A 41 -5.83 -1.30 -5.62
CA LEU A 41 -4.53 -1.06 -6.24
C LEU A 41 -3.57 -0.38 -5.27
N ARG A 42 -4.02 0.69 -4.59
CA ARG A 42 -3.24 1.39 -3.57
C ARG A 42 -2.81 0.46 -2.45
N ALA A 43 -3.75 -0.32 -1.90
CA ALA A 43 -3.45 -1.31 -0.86
C ALA A 43 -2.43 -2.36 -1.33
N SER A 44 -2.56 -2.82 -2.58
CA SER A 44 -1.61 -3.75 -3.20
C SER A 44 -0.22 -3.14 -3.31
N ILE A 45 -0.10 -1.91 -3.81
CA ILE A 45 1.19 -1.22 -3.93
C ILE A 45 1.84 -1.03 -2.56
N LEU A 46 1.07 -0.61 -1.54
CA LEU A 46 1.58 -0.46 -0.18
C LEU A 46 2.09 -1.79 0.38
N ALA A 47 1.37 -2.88 0.15
CA ALA A 47 1.77 -4.22 0.58
C ALA A 47 3.02 -4.70 -0.18
N GLU A 48 3.08 -4.51 -1.50
CA GLU A 48 4.22 -4.90 -2.33
C GLU A 48 5.46 -4.03 -2.09
N THR A 49 5.31 -2.81 -1.55
CA THR A 49 6.43 -1.92 -1.19
C THR A 49 7.06 -2.28 0.17
N GLN A 50 6.38 -3.08 1.00
CA GLN A 50 6.96 -3.57 2.25
C GLN A 50 8.14 -4.50 2.01
N VAL A 51 8.95 -4.71 3.05
CA VAL A 51 10.13 -5.58 3.01
C VAL A 51 9.79 -6.96 2.42
N GLY A 52 10.52 -7.36 1.38
CA GLY A 52 10.34 -8.63 0.66
C GLY A 52 9.19 -8.65 -0.34
N GLY A 53 8.46 -7.55 -0.52
CA GLY A 53 7.45 -7.39 -1.56
C GLY A 53 8.07 -7.12 -2.94
N LYS A 54 7.25 -7.17 -3.99
CA LYS A 54 7.73 -6.99 -5.38
C LYS A 54 8.25 -5.58 -5.69
N LEU A 55 7.77 -4.59 -4.94
CA LEU A 55 8.17 -3.19 -5.04
C LEU A 55 9.19 -2.81 -3.95
N ASP A 56 9.75 -3.79 -3.24
CA ASP A 56 10.83 -3.56 -2.29
C ASP A 56 12.17 -3.34 -3.02
N PHE A 57 12.38 -2.11 -3.47
CA PHE A 57 13.66 -1.67 -4.02
C PHE A 57 14.60 -1.10 -2.94
N PHE A 58 14.16 -1.02 -1.69
CA PHE A 58 14.81 -0.23 -0.65
C PHE A 58 15.59 -1.08 0.35
N SER A 59 15.12 -2.29 0.69
CA SER A 59 15.76 -3.11 1.71
C SER A 59 17.20 -3.48 1.37
N SER A 60 17.46 -3.78 0.10
CA SER A 60 18.80 -4.18 -0.37
C SER A 60 19.84 -3.05 -0.34
N ILE A 61 19.40 -1.79 -0.29
CA ILE A 61 20.28 -0.61 -0.34
C ILE A 61 20.33 0.14 1.00
N LYS A 62 19.74 -0.43 2.06
CA LYS A 62 19.66 0.23 3.36
C LYS A 62 21.06 0.48 3.94
N GLY A 63 21.36 1.73 4.26
CA GLY A 63 22.70 2.16 4.70
C GLY A 63 23.68 2.45 3.56
N HIS A 64 23.27 2.24 2.32
CA HIS A 64 24.04 2.44 1.09
C HIS A 64 23.30 3.36 0.10
N GLU A 65 22.29 4.09 0.54
CA GLU A 65 21.40 4.86 -0.33
C GLU A 65 22.12 5.97 -1.11
N TYR A 66 23.25 6.45 -0.57
CA TYR A 66 24.09 7.49 -1.15
C TYR A 66 25.28 6.94 -1.94
N ASP A 67 25.46 5.62 -1.99
CA ASP A 67 26.55 5.01 -2.75
C ASP A 67 26.33 5.27 -4.24
N GLY A 68 27.37 5.79 -4.89
CA GLY A 68 27.37 6.09 -6.31
C GLY A 68 27.54 4.83 -7.15
N THR A 69 26.74 4.70 -8.19
CA THR A 69 26.88 3.64 -9.20
C THR A 69 26.76 4.21 -10.60
N GLN A 70 27.44 3.57 -11.54
CA GLN A 70 27.38 3.93 -12.95
C GLN A 70 26.16 3.25 -13.60
N ILE A 71 25.23 4.04 -14.15
CA ILE A 71 24.03 3.50 -14.81
C ILE A 71 24.17 3.46 -16.34
N LYS A 72 25.00 4.34 -16.90
CA LYS A 72 25.41 4.35 -18.31
C LYS A 72 26.87 4.85 -18.37
N PRO A 73 27.66 4.54 -19.42
CA PRO A 73 29.00 5.08 -19.56
C PRO A 73 29.01 6.61 -19.40
N GLY A 74 29.79 7.12 -18.45
CA GLY A 74 29.86 8.55 -18.12
C GLY A 74 28.70 9.12 -17.29
N LEU A 75 27.68 8.34 -16.94
CA LEU A 75 26.53 8.77 -16.13
C LEU A 75 26.45 7.98 -14.83
N TYR A 76 26.53 8.71 -13.72
CA TYR A 76 26.49 8.15 -12.37
C TYR A 76 25.29 8.67 -11.60
N THR A 77 24.78 7.85 -10.70
CA THR A 77 23.75 8.26 -9.75
C THR A 77 23.82 7.44 -8.46
N THR A 78 22.98 7.74 -7.47
CA THR A 78 22.97 7.00 -6.20
C THR A 78 22.03 5.79 -6.25
N LEU A 79 22.32 4.79 -5.41
CA LEU A 79 21.41 3.64 -5.24
C LEU A 79 19.99 4.07 -4.82
N GLY A 80 19.88 5.10 -3.96
CA GLY A 80 18.60 5.66 -3.55
C GLY A 80 17.79 6.23 -4.71
N HIS A 81 18.43 6.94 -5.64
CA HIS A 81 17.76 7.41 -6.85
C HIS A 81 17.27 6.23 -7.70
N ILE A 82 18.10 5.22 -7.91
CA ILE A 82 17.71 4.04 -8.70
C ILE A 82 16.51 3.31 -8.08
N ALA A 83 16.47 3.17 -6.75
CA ALA A 83 15.35 2.53 -6.07
C ALA A 83 14.06 3.32 -6.26
N LEU A 84 14.09 4.65 -6.08
CA LEU A 84 12.93 5.53 -6.28
C LEU A 84 12.47 5.58 -7.74
N TYR A 85 13.42 5.60 -8.68
CA TYR A 85 13.14 5.51 -10.12
C TYR A 85 12.42 4.20 -10.46
N LYS A 86 12.96 3.05 -10.01
CA LYS A 86 12.35 1.73 -10.24
C LYS A 86 10.96 1.63 -9.62
N TRP A 87 10.80 2.17 -8.41
CA TRP A 87 9.51 2.21 -7.73
C TRP A 87 8.49 3.03 -8.51
N GLY A 88 8.83 4.28 -8.88
CA GLY A 88 7.94 5.16 -9.65
C GLY A 88 7.52 4.56 -10.99
N LYS A 89 8.47 3.95 -11.72
CA LYS A 89 8.19 3.23 -12.97
C LYS A 89 7.23 2.07 -12.75
N SER A 90 7.49 1.23 -11.76
CA SER A 90 6.67 0.04 -11.49
C SER A 90 5.25 0.41 -11.09
N VAL A 91 5.07 1.49 -10.32
CA VAL A 91 3.74 1.97 -9.89
C VAL A 91 2.93 2.50 -11.07
N HIS A 92 3.57 3.21 -12.01
CA HIS A 92 2.94 3.60 -13.28
C HIS A 92 2.54 2.36 -14.11
N GLU A 93 3.42 1.37 -14.21
CA GLU A 93 3.15 0.10 -14.92
C GLU A 93 2.01 -0.72 -14.29
N GLN A 94 1.80 -0.60 -12.97
CA GLN A 94 0.67 -1.20 -12.26
C GLN A 94 -0.66 -0.45 -12.46
N GLY A 95 -0.64 0.70 -13.15
CA GLY A 95 -1.85 1.43 -13.55
C GLY A 95 -2.19 2.65 -12.70
N VAL A 96 -1.28 3.14 -11.87
CA VAL A 96 -1.44 4.46 -11.24
C VAL A 96 -1.32 5.53 -12.33
N ALA A 97 -2.42 6.22 -12.60
CA ALA A 97 -2.53 7.16 -13.72
C ALA A 97 -1.96 8.55 -13.41
N ASP A 98 -1.88 8.91 -12.13
CA ASP A 98 -1.53 10.25 -11.69
C ASP A 98 -0.27 10.26 -10.81
N LEU A 99 0.60 11.24 -11.04
CA LEU A 99 1.87 11.37 -10.34
C LEU A 99 1.67 11.81 -8.88
N GLU A 100 0.67 12.64 -8.58
CA GLU A 100 0.38 13.05 -7.21
C GLU A 100 -0.16 11.87 -6.40
N GLU A 101 -0.93 10.97 -7.03
CA GLU A 101 -1.32 9.70 -6.39
C GLU A 101 -0.10 8.83 -6.07
N ALA A 102 0.86 8.69 -6.99
CA ALA A 102 2.10 7.96 -6.71
C ALA A 102 2.88 8.58 -5.54
N TYR A 103 2.94 9.92 -5.45
CA TYR A 103 3.50 10.59 -4.26
C TYR A 103 2.69 10.32 -3.00
N ALA A 104 1.36 10.37 -3.06
CA ALA A 104 0.53 10.11 -1.90
C ALA A 104 0.73 8.68 -1.36
N ILE A 105 0.83 7.68 -2.24
CA ILE A 105 1.10 6.29 -1.88
C ILE A 105 2.48 6.16 -1.22
N PHE A 106 3.51 6.78 -1.81
CA PHE A 106 4.86 6.70 -1.25
C PHE A 106 5.01 7.45 0.08
N ALA A 107 4.28 8.55 0.27
CA ALA A 107 4.25 9.31 1.51
C ALA A 107 3.62 8.47 2.63
N GLU A 108 2.53 7.75 2.32
CA GLU A 108 1.89 6.81 3.22
C GLU A 108 2.85 5.67 3.61
N PHE A 109 3.54 5.06 2.64
CA PHE A 109 4.56 4.05 2.90
C PHE A 109 5.65 4.56 3.85
N LYS A 110 6.14 5.80 3.64
CA LYS A 110 7.19 6.39 4.50
C LYS A 110 6.67 6.87 5.85
N GLY A 111 5.35 6.99 6.03
CA GLY A 111 4.73 7.60 7.21
C GLY A 111 5.09 9.07 7.39
N ARG A 112 5.49 9.77 6.32
CA ARG A 112 5.90 11.19 6.35
C ARG A 112 5.82 11.83 4.98
N GLU A 113 5.86 13.15 4.95
CA GLU A 113 5.96 13.89 3.70
C GLU A 113 7.25 13.55 2.93
N ILE A 114 7.10 13.47 1.61
CA ILE A 114 8.18 13.20 0.66
C ILE A 114 8.95 14.49 0.39
N SER A 115 10.28 14.40 0.45
CA SER A 115 11.15 15.53 0.11
C SER A 115 11.08 15.87 -1.38
N SER A 116 11.37 17.11 -1.77
CA SER A 116 11.41 17.50 -3.20
C SER A 116 12.33 16.61 -4.02
N ARG A 117 13.48 16.21 -3.46
CA ARG A 117 14.41 15.29 -4.12
C ARG A 117 13.81 13.92 -4.38
N ASP A 118 13.14 13.34 -3.38
CA ASP A 118 12.48 12.04 -3.54
C ASP A 118 11.36 12.12 -4.60
N LYS A 119 10.61 13.24 -4.63
CA LYS A 119 9.59 13.50 -5.67
C LYS A 119 10.21 13.51 -7.06
N ASP A 120 11.33 14.22 -7.25
CA ASP A 120 12.02 14.27 -8.55
C ASP A 120 12.47 12.89 -9.03
N TYR A 121 12.95 12.04 -8.11
CA TYR A 121 13.39 10.67 -8.43
C TYR A 121 12.23 9.72 -8.74
N ILE A 122 11.11 9.85 -8.03
CA ILE A 122 9.90 9.08 -8.34
C ILE A 122 9.34 9.51 -9.70
N LYS A 123 9.31 10.82 -9.95
CA LYS A 123 8.84 11.41 -11.20
C LYS A 123 9.63 10.89 -12.39
N SER A 124 10.96 10.88 -12.33
CA SER A 124 11.80 10.42 -13.44
C SER A 124 11.52 8.97 -13.82
N GLY A 125 11.21 8.13 -12.82
CA GLY A 125 10.72 6.76 -13.00
C GLY A 125 9.33 6.70 -13.63
N PHE A 126 8.38 7.41 -13.02
CA PHE A 126 6.98 7.42 -13.43
C PHE A 126 6.78 7.90 -14.88
N THR A 127 7.57 8.89 -15.33
CA THR A 127 7.52 9.45 -16.68
C THR A 127 8.44 8.73 -17.69
N ASN A 128 9.17 7.70 -17.25
CA ASN A 128 10.17 6.96 -18.04
C ASN A 128 11.24 7.87 -18.68
N GLU A 129 11.78 8.84 -17.93
CA GLU A 129 12.73 9.85 -18.44
C GLU A 129 14.03 9.26 -19.03
N TYR A 130 14.46 8.09 -18.59
CA TYR A 130 15.73 7.48 -19.01
C TYR A 130 15.63 6.42 -20.13
N ASP A 131 14.40 6.10 -20.56
CA ASP A 131 14.10 5.11 -21.61
C ASP A 131 13.84 5.75 -22.98
N LYS A 132 14.10 7.06 -23.12
CA LYS A 132 14.03 7.81 -24.39
C LYS A 132 15.42 8.00 -25.02
#